data_AF-A0A1Y5JQT1-F1
#
_entry.id   AF-A0A1Y5JQT1-F1
#
_cell.length_a   1.000
_cell.length_b   1.000
_cell.length_c   1.000
_cell.angle_alpha   90.00
_cell.angle_beta   90.00
_cell.angle_gamma   90.00
#
_symmetry.space_group_name_H-M   'P 1'
#
loop_
_entity.id
_entity.type
_entity.pdbx_description
1 polymer ?
#
loop_
_entity_poly.entity_id
_entity_poly.type
_entity_poly.pdbx_seq_one_letter_code
_entity_poly.pdbx_strand_id
1 'polypeptide(L)'
;METFRLVILVLACLSILFGYLRLLSDENGNVDLNNYRFTGGLGKVLNGVFEGSRDICARELSTEAICAIAIYMGVILFVLGFNI
;
A
#
# COMPACT_ATOMS: atom_id res chain seq x y z
N MET A 1 -25.82 8.16 -5.36
CA MET A 1 -25.11 7.14 -4.55
C MET A 1 -24.06 6.40 -5.35
N GLU A 2 -24.38 5.96 -6.57
CA GLU A 2 -23.44 5.20 -7.42
C GLU A 2 -22.13 5.94 -7.75
N THR A 3 -22.19 7.23 -8.12
CA THR A 3 -20.98 8.04 -8.38
C THR A 3 -20.10 8.18 -7.13
N PHE A 4 -20.72 8.35 -5.96
CA PHE A 4 -19.99 8.46 -4.68
C PHE A 4 -19.29 7.15 -4.32
N ARG A 5 -19.98 6.02 -4.50
CA ARG A 5 -19.41 4.67 -4.35
C ARG A 5 -18.21 4.47 -5.28
N LEU A 6 -18.36 4.85 -6.55
CA LEU A 6 -17.29 4.71 -7.55
C LEU A 6 -16.06 5.54 -7.17
N VAL A 7 -16.25 6.78 -6.73
CA VAL A 7 -15.15 7.64 -6.27
C VAL A 7 -14.41 7.01 -5.08
N ILE A 8 -15.12 6.45 -4.10
CA ILE A 8 -14.50 5.77 -2.95
C ILE A 8 -13.67 4.57 -3.42
N LEU A 9 -14.21 3.74 -4.32
CA LEU A 9 -13.50 2.57 -4.83
C LEU A 9 -12.26 2.95 -5.64
N VAL A 10 -12.33 4.01 -6.44
CA VAL A 10 -11.17 4.53 -7.18
C VAL A 10 -10.09 5.02 -6.21
N LEU A 11 -10.45 5.81 -5.19
CA LEU A 11 -9.51 6.29 -4.18
C LEU A 11 -8.88 5.13 -3.39
N ALA A 12 -9.68 4.12 -3.05
CA ALA A 12 -9.21 2.90 -2.40
C ALA A 12 -8.13 2.20 -3.24
N CYS A 13 -8.42 1.95 -4.53
CA CYS A 13 -7.48 1.32 -5.46
C CYS A 13 -6.20 2.14 -5.63
N LEU A 14 -6.32 3.46 -5.80
CA LEU A 14 -5.16 4.35 -5.94
C LEU A 14 -4.28 4.33 -4.69
N SER A 15 -4.89 4.31 -3.50
CA SER A 15 -4.16 4.28 -2.23
C SER A 15 -3.41 2.97 -2.02
N ILE A 16 -4.05 1.82 -2.31
CA ILE A 16 -3.39 0.50 -2.27
C ILE A 16 -2.25 0.47 -3.29
N LEU A 17 -2.49 0.91 -4.52
CA LEU A 17 -1.49 0.88 -5.59
C LEU A 17 -0.28 1.77 -5.26
N PHE A 18 -0.52 2.95 -4.70
CA PHE A 18 0.53 3.87 -4.24
C PHE A 18 1.45 3.19 -3.22
N GLY A 19 0.89 2.64 -2.14
CA GLY A 19 1.70 1.98 -1.12
C GLY A 19 2.41 0.72 -1.64
N TYR A 20 1.73 -0.07 -2.48
CA TYR A 20 2.29 -1.26 -3.11
C TYR A 20 3.52 -0.92 -3.98
N LEU A 21 3.37 0.02 -4.91
CA LEU A 21 4.44 0.39 -5.83
C LEU A 21 5.60 1.06 -5.11
N ARG A 22 5.33 1.89 -4.10
CA ARG A 22 6.39 2.56 -3.34
C ARG A 22 7.25 1.58 -2.55
N LEU A 23 6.66 0.56 -1.93
CA LEU A 23 7.39 -0.51 -1.22
C LEU A 23 8.24 -1.36 -2.16
N LEU A 24 7.87 -1.41 -3.43
CA LEU A 24 8.57 -2.17 -4.44
C LEU A 24 9.78 -1.42 -4.99
N SER A 25 9.65 -0.11 -5.17
CA SER A 25 10.70 0.77 -5.69
C SER A 25 11.79 1.09 -4.66
N ASP A 26 12.98 1.44 -5.14
CA ASP A 26 14.05 2.02 -4.34
C ASP A 26 13.85 3.55 -4.12
N GLU A 27 14.83 4.19 -3.48
CA GLU A 27 14.85 5.63 -3.25
C GLU A 27 14.79 6.47 -4.53
N ASN A 28 15.33 5.93 -5.64
CA ASN A 28 15.35 6.56 -6.95
C ASN A 28 14.09 6.22 -7.79
N GLY A 29 13.17 5.43 -7.25
CA GLY A 29 11.96 4.98 -7.94
C GLY A 29 12.17 3.74 -8.82
N ASN A 30 13.37 3.15 -8.85
CA ASN A 30 13.65 1.98 -9.69
C ASN A 30 13.12 0.71 -9.03
N VAL A 31 12.65 -0.20 -9.87
CA VAL A 31 12.21 -1.54 -9.44
C VAL A 31 13.29 -2.55 -9.81
N ASP A 32 13.82 -3.24 -8.79
CA ASP A 32 14.74 -4.35 -9.02
C ASP A 32 13.97 -5.57 -9.51
N LEU A 33 14.07 -5.84 -10.81
CA LEU A 33 13.43 -6.96 -11.49
C LEU A 33 13.99 -8.32 -11.04
N ASN A 34 15.15 -8.38 -10.41
CA ASN A 34 15.65 -9.64 -9.85
C ASN A 34 14.80 -10.11 -8.66
N ASN A 35 14.24 -9.18 -7.89
CA ASN A 35 13.31 -9.50 -6.81
C ASN A 35 11.97 -10.07 -7.33
N TYR A 36 11.67 -9.95 -8.62
CA TYR A 36 10.43 -10.46 -9.21
C TYR A 36 10.43 -11.96 -9.56
N ARG A 37 11.58 -12.65 -9.51
CA ARG A 37 11.74 -13.89 -10.26
C ARG A 37 10.91 -15.09 -9.79
N PHE A 38 10.28 -15.09 -8.62
CA PHE A 38 9.44 -16.23 -8.20
C PHE A 38 8.24 -15.85 -7.31
N THR A 39 8.41 -14.91 -6.38
CA THR A 39 7.33 -14.26 -5.60
C THR A 39 7.82 -12.97 -4.90
N GLY A 40 9.08 -12.59 -5.10
CA GLY A 40 9.80 -11.66 -4.22
C GLY A 40 9.35 -10.21 -4.27
N GLY A 41 8.52 -9.82 -5.26
CA GLY A 41 7.79 -8.55 -5.21
C GLY A 41 6.73 -8.53 -4.10
N LEU A 42 5.93 -9.60 -3.98
CA LEU A 42 4.93 -9.74 -2.92
C LEU A 42 5.59 -9.89 -1.54
N GLY A 43 6.66 -10.68 -1.45
CA GLY A 43 7.42 -10.81 -0.20
C GLY A 43 8.01 -9.49 0.28
N LYS A 44 8.57 -8.68 -0.63
CA LYS A 44 9.08 -7.34 -0.32
C LYS A 44 7.98 -6.41 0.19
N VAL A 45 6.82 -6.42 -0.47
CA VAL A 45 5.65 -5.62 -0.03
C VAL A 45 5.15 -6.07 1.35
N LEU A 46 5.02 -7.38 1.59
CA LEU A 46 4.58 -7.89 2.90
C LEU A 46 5.56 -7.53 4.03
N ASN A 47 6.88 -7.66 3.78
CA ASN A 47 7.90 -7.23 4.74
C ASN A 47 7.84 -5.73 4.98
N GLY A 48 7.72 -4.91 3.93
CA GLY A 48 7.60 -3.47 4.06
C GLY A 48 6.34 -3.02 4.81
N VAL A 49 5.21 -3.72 4.62
CA VAL A 49 4.00 -3.48 5.42
C VAL A 49 4.22 -3.87 6.89
N PHE A 50 4.91 -4.97 7.16
CA PHE A 50 5.23 -5.41 8.52
C PHE A 50 6.16 -4.42 9.24
N GLU A 51 7.24 -3.99 8.58
CA GLU A 51 8.15 -2.96 9.08
C GLU A 51 7.42 -1.64 9.29
N GLY A 52 6.64 -1.19 8.30
CA GLY A 52 5.83 0.01 8.42
C GLY A 52 4.84 -0.06 9.59
N SER A 53 4.27 -1.23 9.87
CA SER A 53 3.40 -1.42 11.04
C SER A 53 4.15 -1.29 12.36
N ARG A 54 5.36 -1.83 12.44
CA ARG A 54 6.23 -1.68 13.60
C ARG A 54 6.59 -0.21 13.83
N ASP A 55 6.90 0.51 12.76
CA ASP A 55 7.27 1.93 12.81
C ASP A 55 6.07 2.80 13.24
N ILE A 56 4.86 2.50 12.74
CA ILE A 56 3.61 3.13 13.22
C ILE A 56 3.43 2.91 14.73
N CYS A 57 3.64 1.68 15.22
CA CYS A 57 3.56 1.39 16.66
C CYS A 57 4.62 2.14 17.46
N ALA A 58 5.82 2.32 16.90
CA ALA A 58 6.90 3.12 17.48
C ALA A 58 6.67 4.65 17.35
N ARG A 59 5.62 5.07 16.64
CA ARG A 59 5.32 6.48 16.29
C ARG A 59 6.39 7.12 15.39
N GLU A 60 7.03 6.31 14.56
CA GLU A 60 7.98 6.75 13.54
C GLU A 60 7.30 6.83 12.17
N LEU A 61 7.54 7.94 11.46
CA LEU A 61 6.99 8.20 10.13
C LEU A 61 8.04 7.87 9.05
N SER A 62 8.40 6.59 8.94
CA SER A 62 9.25 6.07 7.87
C SER A 62 8.50 6.00 6.53
N THR A 63 9.23 5.74 5.44
CA THR A 63 8.61 5.53 4.13
C THR A 63 7.69 4.31 4.18
N GLU A 64 8.13 3.25 4.85
CA GLU A 64 7.43 2.01 5.09
C GLU A 64 6.14 2.26 5.88
N ALA A 65 6.19 3.09 6.94
CA ALA A 65 5.03 3.48 7.73
C ALA A 65 3.97 4.20 6.88
N ILE A 66 4.39 5.17 6.06
CA ILE A 66 3.49 5.91 5.16
C ILE A 66 2.85 4.96 4.14
N CYS A 67 3.61 4.03 3.59
CA CYS A 67 3.10 3.05 2.63
C CYS A 67 2.11 2.08 3.28
N ALA A 68 2.41 1.59 4.49
CA ALA A 68 1.52 0.73 5.25
C ALA A 68 0.20 1.45 5.58
N ILE A 69 0.25 2.72 6.01
CA ILE A 69 -0.95 3.54 6.23
C ILE A 69 -1.78 3.66 4.94
N ALA A 70 -1.14 3.96 3.81
CA ALA A 70 -1.84 4.06 2.54
C ALA A 70 -2.54 2.74 2.16
N ILE A 71 -1.86 1.60 2.32
CA ILE A 71 -2.46 0.29 2.06
C ILE A 71 -3.64 0.03 3.01
N TYR A 72 -3.49 0.28 4.30
CA TYR A 72 -4.57 0.06 5.28
C TYR A 72 -5.78 0.96 5.03
N MET A 73 -5.55 2.25 4.79
CA MET A 73 -6.62 3.19 4.45
C MET A 73 -7.30 2.80 3.13
N GLY A 74 -6.53 2.38 2.13
CA GLY A 74 -7.03 1.88 0.88
C GLY A 74 -7.93 0.65 1.05
N VAL A 75 -7.50 -0.33 1.85
CA VAL A 75 -8.33 -1.53 2.16
C VAL A 75 -9.61 -1.16 2.90
N ILE A 76 -9.53 -0.25 3.90
CA ILE A 76 -10.71 0.24 4.63
C ILE A 76 -11.70 0.90 3.67
N LEU A 77 -11.22 1.81 2.81
CA LEU A 77 -12.05 2.48 1.81
C LEU A 77 -12.64 1.49 0.80
N PHE A 78 -11.88 0.47 0.41
CA PHE A 78 -12.35 -0.57 -0.51
C PHE A 78 -13.55 -1.31 0.11
N VAL A 79 -13.40 -1.78 1.36
CA VAL A 79 -14.47 -2.46 2.09
C VAL A 79 -15.69 -1.55 2.26
N LEU A 80 -15.50 -0.28 2.64
CA LEU A 80 -16.60 0.68 2.75
C LEU A 80 -17.31 0.90 1.41
N GLY A 81 -16.56 1.06 0.31
CA GLY A 81 -17.13 1.23 -1.03
C GLY A 81 -17.90 0.02 -1.57
N PHE A 82 -17.70 -1.19 -1.02
CA PHE A 82 -18.52 -2.34 -1.35
C PHE A 82 -19.75 -2.52 -0.45
N ASN A 83 -19.76 -1.88 0.73
CA ASN A 83 -20.84 -1.97 1.71
C ASN A 83 -21.82 -0.77 1.67
N ILE A 84 -21.50 0.29 0.94
CA ILE A 84 -22.36 1.46 0.65
C ILE A 84 -23.11 1.25 -0.67
#